data_AF-A0A7S4HRD7-F1
#
_entry.id   AF-A0A7S4HRD7-F1
#
_cell.length_a   1.000
_cell.length_b   1.000
_cell.length_c   1.000
_cell.angle_alpha   90.00
_cell.angle_beta   90.00
_cell.angle_gamma   90.00
#
_symmetry.space_group_name_H-M   'P 1'
#
loop_
_entity.id
_entity.type
_entity.pdbx_description
1 polymer ?
#
loop_
_entity_poly.entity_id
_entity_poly.type
_entity_poly.pdbx_seq_one_letter_code
_entity_poly.pdbx_strand_id
1 'polypeptide(L)'
;GHTWEYILYEVTHSLLSVEYFFLTIAASYVLSKMMKKQQLFNYKVLFLLLVILASVARADGFLLLVLVYSGEIILSNSYGFFISVVPAFIFFTAYCFILFQWVVMLFTIRAVTKAKGDPAAIRRRFMYVFLIFTFIQYAALVVLATLSIESGIQPPATVPHVGNPFEGLMSMIISISYTFVSIFFLGCGFMLIRQFNTNLMLHGDTHSRTRWRMICIVILVPATFLARVVIVGFDTVYNLSELWWMDWVYYTFFEWIPLSVLVLLSSQTTNQIPKTRPLVDY
;
A
#
# COMPACT_ATOMS: atom_id res chain seq x y z
N GLY A 1 -29.59 10.07 22.21
CA GLY A 1 -29.57 8.72 21.62
C GLY A 1 -28.22 8.36 21.02
N HIS A 2 -27.09 8.82 21.60
CA HIS A 2 -25.76 8.71 20.99
C HIS A 2 -24.87 7.59 21.59
N THR A 3 -25.37 6.84 22.57
CA THR A 3 -24.60 5.75 23.20
C THR A 3 -24.36 4.57 22.27
N TRP A 4 -25.28 4.26 21.36
CA TRP A 4 -25.10 3.16 20.41
C TRP A 4 -24.08 3.46 19.32
N GLU A 5 -24.10 4.67 18.76
CA GLU A 5 -23.10 5.12 17.78
C GLU A 5 -21.70 5.15 18.39
N TYR A 6 -21.62 5.57 19.65
CA TYR A 6 -20.38 5.55 20.43
C TYR A 6 -19.79 4.15 20.57
N ILE A 7 -20.59 3.18 21.04
CA ILE A 7 -20.14 1.79 21.21
C ILE A 7 -19.72 1.19 19.86
N LEU A 8 -20.46 1.48 18.79
CA LEU A 8 -20.14 0.95 17.45
C LEU A 8 -18.84 1.53 16.89
N TYR A 9 -18.58 2.83 17.10
CA TYR A 9 -17.33 3.46 16.71
C TYR A 9 -16.12 2.81 17.41
N GLU A 10 -16.18 2.67 18.74
CA GLU A 10 -15.11 2.07 19.53
C GLU A 10 -14.83 0.62 19.14
N VAL A 11 -15.89 -0.19 19.03
CA VAL A 11 -15.78 -1.60 18.63
C VAL A 11 -15.16 -1.71 17.24
N THR A 12 -15.61 -0.90 16.30
CA THR A 12 -15.11 -0.91 14.92
C THR A 12 -13.64 -0.57 14.85
N HIS A 13 -13.22 0.52 15.48
CA HIS A 13 -11.82 0.96 15.46
C HIS A 13 -10.90 0.03 16.25
N SER A 14 -11.40 -0.60 17.31
CA SER A 14 -10.69 -1.65 18.03
C SER A 14 -10.48 -2.90 17.16
N LEU A 15 -11.52 -3.34 16.43
CA LEU A 15 -11.41 -4.46 15.50
C LEU A 15 -10.45 -4.15 14.34
N LEU A 16 -10.54 -2.95 13.76
CA LEU A 16 -9.59 -2.49 12.74
C LEU A 16 -8.16 -2.52 13.27
N SER A 17 -7.91 -2.03 14.49
CA SER A 17 -6.58 -2.11 15.11
C SER A 17 -6.06 -3.56 15.17
N VAL A 18 -6.90 -4.50 15.60
CA VAL A 18 -6.57 -5.92 15.64
C VAL A 18 -6.27 -6.48 14.24
N GLU A 19 -7.03 -6.10 13.21
CA GLU A 19 -6.75 -6.50 11.82
C GLU A 19 -5.35 -6.06 11.36
N TYR A 20 -4.98 -4.80 11.59
CA TYR A 20 -3.64 -4.29 11.22
C TYR A 20 -2.53 -4.87 12.09
N PHE A 21 -2.80 -5.20 13.35
CA PHE A 21 -1.86 -5.95 14.19
C PHE A 21 -1.58 -7.35 13.62
N PHE A 22 -2.62 -8.08 13.19
CA PHE A 22 -2.43 -9.37 12.51
C PHE A 22 -1.66 -9.24 11.20
N LEU A 23 -1.89 -8.18 10.43
CA LEU A 23 -1.11 -7.91 9.21
C LEU A 23 0.37 -7.69 9.53
N THR A 24 0.68 -6.99 10.62
CA THR A 24 2.04 -6.79 11.13
C THR A 24 2.71 -8.12 11.49
N ILE A 25 2.01 -8.99 12.21
CA ILE A 25 2.51 -10.34 12.55
C ILE A 25 2.77 -11.15 11.28
N ALA A 26 1.83 -11.15 10.33
CA ALA A 26 1.96 -11.88 9.08
C ALA A 26 3.16 -11.39 8.26
N ALA A 27 3.31 -10.06 8.09
CA ALA A 27 4.43 -9.48 7.36
C ALA A 27 5.78 -9.76 8.05
N SER A 28 5.84 -9.67 9.38
CA SER A 28 7.03 -9.98 10.18
C SER A 28 7.43 -11.45 10.09
N TYR A 29 6.45 -12.36 10.14
CA TYR A 29 6.68 -13.79 9.95
C TYR A 29 7.25 -14.10 8.57
N VAL A 30 6.69 -13.50 7.51
CA VAL A 30 7.20 -13.64 6.15
C VAL A 30 8.63 -13.10 6.03
N LEU A 31 8.89 -11.93 6.59
CA LEU A 31 10.22 -11.32 6.59
C LEU A 31 11.25 -12.21 7.30
N SER A 32 10.93 -12.71 8.50
CA SER A 32 11.79 -13.64 9.25
C SER A 32 12.11 -14.90 8.45
N LYS A 33 11.11 -15.49 7.79
CA LYS A 33 11.29 -16.67 6.93
C LYS A 33 12.18 -16.37 5.72
N MET A 34 12.08 -15.16 5.15
CA MET A 34 12.94 -14.74 4.03
C MET A 34 14.39 -14.52 4.46
N MET A 35 14.63 -13.87 5.61
CA MET A 35 15.98 -13.64 6.14
C MET A 35 16.71 -14.96 6.41
N LYS A 36 16.03 -15.97 6.98
CA LYS A 36 16.62 -17.30 7.24
C LYS A 36 17.10 -18.02 5.97
N LYS A 37 16.54 -17.71 4.81
CA LYS A 37 16.87 -18.36 3.53
C LYS A 37 17.90 -17.60 2.70
N GLN A 38 18.49 -16.52 3.23
CA GLN A 38 19.43 -15.63 2.53
C GLN A 38 18.93 -15.12 1.17
N GLN A 39 17.62 -15.17 0.93
CA GLN A 39 16.99 -14.62 -0.29
C GLN A 39 16.80 -13.11 -0.12
N LEU A 40 17.92 -12.38 -0.06
CA LEU A 40 17.97 -10.92 0.03
C LEU A 40 17.63 -10.31 -1.35
N PHE A 41 16.38 -10.46 -1.77
CA PHE A 41 15.83 -9.54 -2.78
C PHE A 41 15.52 -8.22 -2.05
N ASN A 42 16.44 -7.27 -2.11
CA ASN A 42 16.42 -5.99 -1.38
C ASN A 42 15.04 -5.29 -1.38
N TYR A 43 14.30 -5.36 -2.49
CA TYR A 43 13.01 -4.67 -2.65
C TYR A 43 11.86 -5.32 -1.87
N LYS A 44 11.85 -6.65 -1.72
CA LYS A 44 10.79 -7.35 -0.97
C LYS A 44 10.92 -7.13 0.53
N VAL A 45 12.17 -7.06 1.00
CA VAL A 45 12.49 -6.69 2.38
C VAL A 45 11.96 -5.30 2.67
N LEU A 46 12.28 -4.34 1.81
CA LEU A 46 11.82 -2.96 1.98
C LEU A 46 10.29 -2.85 1.91
N PHE A 47 9.63 -3.56 1.00
CA PHE A 47 8.17 -3.67 0.97
C PHE A 47 7.61 -4.18 2.31
N LEU A 48 8.12 -5.29 2.83
CA LEU A 48 7.65 -5.87 4.09
C LEU A 48 7.89 -4.93 5.28
N LEU A 49 9.05 -4.25 5.32
CA LEU A 49 9.35 -3.25 6.36
C LEU A 49 8.38 -2.06 6.31
N LEU A 50 8.04 -1.57 5.12
CA LEU A 50 7.05 -0.50 4.96
C LEU A 50 5.66 -0.94 5.38
N VAL A 51 5.24 -2.16 5.02
CA VAL A 51 3.96 -2.71 5.46
C VAL A 51 3.92 -2.85 6.98
N ILE A 52 4.97 -3.39 7.60
CA ILE A 52 5.08 -3.50 9.07
C ILE A 52 4.96 -2.11 9.72
N LEU A 53 5.76 -1.15 9.27
CA LEU A 53 5.76 0.21 9.83
C LEU A 53 4.39 0.88 9.72
N ALA A 54 3.77 0.83 8.54
CA ALA A 54 2.47 1.43 8.30
C ALA A 54 1.35 0.70 9.07
N SER A 55 1.40 -0.63 9.15
CA SER A 55 0.40 -1.42 9.88
C SER A 55 0.47 -1.18 11.38
N VAL A 56 1.66 -1.04 11.96
CA VAL A 56 1.82 -0.64 13.37
C VAL A 56 1.27 0.76 13.58
N ALA A 57 1.71 1.73 12.77
CA ALA A 57 1.24 3.12 12.90
C ALA A 57 -0.29 3.23 12.75
N ARG A 58 -0.90 2.42 11.88
CA ARG A 58 -2.36 2.35 11.70
C ARG A 58 -3.05 1.70 12.90
N ALA A 59 -2.53 0.58 13.40
CA ALA A 59 -3.11 -0.11 14.55
C ALA A 59 -3.09 0.77 15.80
N ASP A 60 -1.95 1.41 16.07
CA ASP A 60 -1.80 2.37 17.18
C ASP A 60 -2.68 3.59 16.96
N GLY A 61 -2.76 4.07 15.72
CA GLY A 61 -3.63 5.18 15.33
C GLY A 61 -5.10 4.93 15.64
N PHE A 62 -5.63 3.76 15.30
CA PHE A 62 -7.02 3.42 15.62
C PHE A 62 -7.27 3.30 17.13
N LEU A 63 -6.32 2.74 17.89
CA LEU A 63 -6.44 2.71 19.37
C LEU A 63 -6.43 4.12 19.95
N LEU A 64 -5.55 4.99 19.44
CA LEU A 64 -5.52 6.40 19.85
C LEU A 64 -6.85 7.11 19.54
N LEU A 65 -7.45 6.86 18.37
CA LEU A 65 -8.75 7.45 18.02
C LEU A 65 -9.88 6.97 18.93
N VAL A 66 -9.86 5.71 19.39
CA VAL A 66 -10.79 5.21 20.42
C VAL A 66 -10.63 5.98 21.73
N LEU A 67 -9.39 6.22 22.17
CA LEU A 67 -9.11 7.00 23.39
C LEU A 67 -9.48 8.49 23.26
N VAL A 68 -9.34 9.07 22.06
CA VAL A 68 -9.78 10.44 21.78
C VAL A 68 -11.29 10.54 21.77
N TYR A 69 -11.98 9.60 21.12
CA TYR A 69 -13.43 9.60 21.01
C TYR A 69 -14.12 9.35 22.37
N SER A 70 -13.51 8.54 23.24
CA SER A 70 -13.94 8.32 24.63
C SER A 70 -13.66 9.49 25.56
N GLY A 71 -12.89 10.48 25.11
CA GLY A 71 -12.52 11.65 25.91
C GLY A 71 -11.41 11.38 26.95
N GLU A 72 -10.78 10.20 26.91
CA GLU A 72 -9.64 9.85 27.77
C GLU A 72 -8.38 10.64 27.38
N ILE A 73 -8.25 11.00 26.10
CA ILE A 73 -7.15 11.82 25.57
C ILE A 73 -7.71 12.99 24.77
N ILE A 74 -7.14 14.18 24.96
CA ILE A 74 -7.45 15.35 24.14
C ILE A 74 -6.36 15.50 23.08
N LEU A 75 -6.73 15.33 21.82
CA LEU A 75 -5.84 15.46 20.66
C LEU A 75 -6.37 16.55 19.73
N SER A 76 -5.50 17.39 19.16
CA SER A 76 -5.92 18.35 18.13
C SER A 76 -6.37 17.62 16.87
N ASN A 77 -7.32 18.22 16.12
CA ASN A 77 -7.79 17.65 14.86
C ASN A 77 -6.65 17.37 13.88
N SER A 78 -5.67 18.27 13.78
CA SER A 78 -4.53 18.10 12.87
C SER A 78 -3.68 16.86 13.21
N TYR A 79 -3.43 16.57 14.48
CA TYR A 79 -2.74 15.33 14.85
C TYR A 79 -3.58 14.08 14.54
N GLY A 80 -4.89 14.13 14.80
CA GLY A 80 -5.81 13.06 14.41
C GLY A 80 -5.80 12.82 12.90
N PHE A 81 -5.77 13.90 12.11
CA PHE A 81 -5.69 13.84 10.66
C PHE A 81 -4.37 13.20 10.19
N PHE A 82 -3.24 13.57 10.79
CA PHE A 82 -1.95 12.97 10.46
C PHE A 82 -1.87 11.48 10.81
N ILE A 83 -2.47 11.07 11.92
CA ILE A 83 -2.59 9.65 12.30
C ILE A 83 -3.32 8.85 11.20
N SER A 84 -4.32 9.44 10.55
CA SER A 84 -5.05 8.82 9.44
C SER A 84 -4.30 8.90 8.10
N VAL A 85 -3.54 9.97 7.85
CA VAL A 85 -2.90 10.21 6.54
C VAL A 85 -1.52 9.56 6.40
N VAL A 86 -0.68 9.60 7.44
CA VAL A 86 0.71 9.13 7.36
C VAL A 86 0.80 7.63 7.01
N PRO A 87 0.05 6.71 7.67
CA PRO A 87 0.11 5.30 7.29
C PRO A 87 -0.39 5.05 5.86
N ALA A 88 -1.35 5.85 5.36
CA ALA A 88 -1.80 5.75 3.97
C ALA A 88 -0.68 6.09 2.98
N PHE A 89 0.12 7.12 3.25
CA PHE A 89 1.30 7.45 2.43
C PHE A 89 2.36 6.34 2.45
N ILE A 90 2.60 5.72 3.60
CA ILE A 90 3.56 4.62 3.71
C ILE A 90 3.06 3.39 2.93
N PHE A 91 1.77 3.05 3.06
CA PHE A 91 1.15 1.99 2.25
C PHE A 91 1.19 2.31 0.75
N PHE A 92 0.90 3.54 0.36
CA PHE A 92 1.04 4.01 -1.02
C PHE A 92 2.45 3.73 -1.55
N THR A 93 3.49 4.06 -0.77
CA THR A 93 4.88 3.77 -1.11
C THR A 93 5.12 2.26 -1.30
N ALA A 94 4.57 1.43 -0.41
CA ALA A 94 4.66 -0.03 -0.52
C ALA A 94 4.00 -0.56 -1.81
N TYR A 95 2.86 0.00 -2.22
CA TYR A 95 2.22 -0.34 -3.49
C TYR A 95 3.06 0.09 -4.70
N CYS A 96 3.65 1.29 -4.65
CA CYS A 96 4.55 1.75 -5.71
C CYS A 96 5.78 0.84 -5.85
N PHE A 97 6.29 0.25 -4.76
CA PHE A 97 7.39 -0.73 -4.84
C PHE A 97 7.01 -1.98 -5.65
N ILE A 98 5.78 -2.45 -5.51
CA ILE A 98 5.30 -3.61 -6.28
C ILE A 98 5.13 -3.23 -7.75
N LEU A 99 4.55 -2.06 -8.03
CA LEU A 99 4.44 -1.54 -9.39
C LEU A 99 5.83 -1.40 -10.04
N PHE A 100 6.79 -0.85 -9.31
CA PHE A 100 8.18 -0.75 -9.72
C PHE A 100 8.76 -2.13 -10.07
N GLN A 101 8.53 -3.13 -9.22
CA GLN A 101 8.99 -4.49 -9.48
C GLN A 101 8.37 -5.07 -10.76
N TRP A 102 7.09 -4.79 -11.00
CA TRP A 102 6.38 -5.25 -12.21
C TRP A 102 6.91 -4.58 -13.47
N VAL A 103 7.16 -3.27 -13.43
CA VAL A 103 7.78 -2.52 -14.53
C VAL A 103 9.17 -3.08 -14.82
N VAL A 104 10.01 -3.24 -13.81
CA VAL A 104 11.36 -3.81 -13.97
C VAL A 104 11.30 -5.21 -14.57
N MET A 105 10.36 -6.05 -14.11
CA MET A 105 10.16 -7.40 -14.65
C MET A 105 9.78 -7.36 -16.13
N LEU A 106 8.82 -6.51 -16.51
CA LEU A 106 8.38 -6.35 -17.89
C LEU A 106 9.52 -5.91 -18.82
N PHE A 107 10.29 -4.89 -18.42
CA PHE A 107 11.42 -4.42 -19.20
C PHE A 107 12.56 -5.43 -19.26
N THR A 108 12.81 -6.17 -18.17
CA THR A 108 13.81 -7.25 -18.15
C THR A 108 13.44 -8.37 -19.11
N ILE A 109 12.19 -8.84 -19.08
CA ILE A 109 11.72 -9.87 -20.02
C ILE A 109 11.89 -9.36 -21.45
N ARG A 110 11.48 -8.12 -21.75
CA ARG A 110 11.66 -7.54 -23.10
C ARG A 110 13.12 -7.43 -23.53
N ALA A 111 14.02 -7.03 -22.63
CA ALA A 111 15.45 -6.91 -22.93
C ALA A 111 16.07 -8.27 -23.26
N VAL A 112 15.72 -9.31 -22.47
CA VAL A 112 16.16 -10.68 -22.70
C VAL A 112 15.60 -11.23 -24.01
N THR A 113 14.29 -11.09 -24.27
CA THR A 113 13.67 -11.61 -25.50
C THR A 113 14.18 -10.89 -26.76
N LYS A 114 14.54 -9.60 -26.66
CA LYS A 114 15.04 -8.81 -27.79
C LYS A 114 16.57 -8.77 -27.89
N ALA A 115 17.30 -9.46 -27.01
CA ALA A 115 18.77 -9.40 -26.88
C ALA A 115 19.33 -7.96 -26.87
N LYS A 116 18.57 -6.99 -26.32
CA LYS A 116 18.92 -5.56 -26.32
C LYS A 116 18.90 -5.04 -24.89
N GLY A 117 20.09 -4.93 -24.31
CA GLY A 117 20.34 -4.20 -23.06
C GLY A 117 20.62 -5.09 -21.86
N ASP A 118 21.47 -4.58 -20.96
CA ASP A 118 21.79 -5.19 -19.68
C ASP A 118 20.60 -5.07 -18.68
N PRO A 119 20.01 -6.20 -18.23
CA PRO A 119 18.96 -6.20 -17.22
C PRO A 119 19.33 -5.48 -15.92
N ALA A 120 20.61 -5.51 -15.53
CA ALA A 120 21.09 -4.85 -14.31
C ALA A 120 21.10 -3.33 -14.46
N ALA A 121 21.50 -2.80 -15.62
CA ALA A 121 21.40 -1.38 -15.94
C ALA A 121 19.94 -0.87 -15.93
N ILE A 122 19.00 -1.64 -16.48
CA ILE A 122 17.56 -1.30 -16.45
C ILE A 122 17.07 -1.19 -15.01
N ARG A 123 17.35 -2.19 -14.18
CA ARG A 123 16.94 -2.21 -12.77
C ARG A 123 17.46 -1.01 -11.99
N ARG A 124 18.74 -0.66 -12.16
CA ARG A 124 19.35 0.52 -11.50
C ARG A 124 18.70 1.82 -11.91
N ARG A 125 18.46 2.05 -13.21
CA ARG A 125 17.84 3.28 -13.71
C ARG A 125 16.45 3.50 -13.13
N PHE A 126 15.60 2.48 -13.19
CA PHE A 126 14.26 2.60 -12.61
C PHE A 126 14.33 2.80 -11.09
N MET A 127 15.31 2.20 -10.39
CA MET A 127 15.43 2.35 -8.94
C MET A 127 15.71 3.81 -8.56
N TYR A 128 16.56 4.51 -9.31
CA TYR A 128 16.77 5.94 -9.09
C TYR A 128 15.51 6.76 -9.33
N VAL A 129 14.78 6.49 -10.43
CA VAL A 129 13.50 7.18 -10.70
C VAL A 129 12.51 6.97 -9.56
N PHE A 130 12.41 5.74 -9.07
CA PHE A 130 11.54 5.40 -7.95
C PHE A 130 11.95 6.12 -6.66
N LEU A 131 13.25 6.12 -6.32
CA LEU A 131 13.75 6.78 -5.12
C LEU A 131 13.55 8.30 -5.17
N ILE A 132 13.81 8.93 -6.33
CA ILE A 132 13.57 10.36 -6.53
C ILE A 132 12.10 10.68 -6.35
N PHE A 133 11.21 9.90 -6.98
CA PHE A 133 9.77 10.08 -6.84
C PHE A 133 9.32 9.94 -5.37
N THR A 134 9.77 8.88 -4.70
CA THR A 134 9.47 8.64 -3.28
C THR A 134 9.97 9.80 -2.41
N PHE A 135 11.20 10.25 -2.63
CA PHE A 135 11.77 11.38 -1.89
C PHE A 135 10.93 12.66 -2.07
N ILE A 136 10.55 12.99 -3.31
CA ILE A 136 9.69 14.16 -3.59
C ILE A 136 8.35 14.04 -2.85
N GLN A 137 7.74 12.86 -2.82
CA GLN A 137 6.47 12.64 -2.11
C GLN A 137 6.59 12.84 -0.61
N TYR A 138 7.61 12.26 0.04
CA TYR A 138 7.82 12.45 1.47
C TYR A 138 8.22 13.89 1.80
N ALA A 139 9.03 14.55 0.96
CA ALA A 139 9.35 15.96 1.13
C ALA A 139 8.10 16.83 1.05
N ALA A 140 7.21 16.58 0.09
CA ALA A 140 5.93 17.28 -0.02
C ALA A 140 5.03 17.04 1.20
N LEU A 141 4.96 15.81 1.71
CA LEU A 141 4.21 15.48 2.92
C LEU A 141 4.74 16.25 4.13
N VAL A 142 6.06 16.28 4.33
CA VAL A 142 6.69 17.01 5.44
C VAL A 142 6.40 18.51 5.33
N VAL A 143 6.59 19.11 4.15
CA VAL A 143 6.33 20.54 3.92
C VAL A 143 4.86 20.89 4.18
N LEU A 144 3.93 20.09 3.65
CA LEU A 144 2.50 20.34 3.90
C LEU A 144 2.16 20.14 5.37
N ALA A 145 2.76 19.15 6.05
CA ALA A 145 2.50 18.90 7.46
C ALA A 145 3.00 20.06 8.33
N THR A 146 4.19 20.59 8.04
CA THR A 146 4.71 21.79 8.71
C THR A 146 3.82 23.00 8.47
N LEU A 147 3.39 23.24 7.23
CA LEU A 147 2.50 24.37 6.90
C LEU A 147 1.12 24.24 7.55
N SER A 148 0.59 23.01 7.65
CA SER A 148 -0.65 22.74 8.37
C SER A 148 -0.53 23.12 9.85
N ILE A 149 0.55 22.70 10.52
CA ILE A 149 0.79 23.02 11.94
C ILE A 149 1.00 24.54 12.13
N GLU A 150 1.78 25.18 11.25
CA GLU A 150 2.05 26.63 11.29
C GLU A 150 0.79 27.47 11.03
N SER A 151 -0.16 26.95 10.24
CA SER A 151 -1.44 27.63 9.97
C SER A 151 -2.36 27.71 11.19
N GLY A 152 -2.01 27.02 12.28
CA GLY A 152 -2.71 27.04 13.55
C GLY A 152 -3.17 25.65 13.97
N ILE A 153 -2.93 25.30 15.24
CA ILE A 153 -3.41 24.05 15.82
C ILE A 153 -4.93 24.11 15.88
N GLN A 154 -5.58 23.25 15.09
CA GLN A 154 -7.03 23.12 15.08
C GLN A 154 -7.55 22.63 16.44
N PRO A 155 -8.77 23.04 16.85
CA PRO A 155 -9.36 22.55 18.09
C PRO A 155 -9.48 21.02 18.08
N PRO A 156 -9.58 20.39 19.26
CA PRO A 156 -9.80 18.95 19.36
C PRO A 156 -11.07 18.53 18.62
N ALA A 157 -10.98 17.42 17.89
CA ALA A 157 -12.12 16.80 17.22
C ALA A 157 -12.19 15.33 17.63
N THR A 158 -13.41 14.84 17.87
CA THR A 158 -13.66 13.42 18.18
C THR A 158 -13.44 12.53 16.95
N VAL A 159 -13.76 13.03 15.76
CA VAL A 159 -13.49 12.40 14.47
C VAL A 159 -12.58 13.31 13.64
N PRO A 160 -11.42 12.83 13.18
CA PRO A 160 -10.51 13.62 12.34
C PRO A 160 -11.17 13.99 11.01
N HIS A 161 -11.05 15.27 10.63
CA HIS A 161 -11.53 15.78 9.35
C HIS A 161 -10.53 16.79 8.76
N VAL A 162 -10.72 17.16 7.50
CA VAL A 162 -9.92 18.21 6.86
C VAL A 162 -10.27 19.57 7.49
N GLY A 163 -9.36 20.13 8.29
CA GLY A 163 -9.56 21.39 9.01
C GLY A 163 -8.95 22.60 8.33
N ASN A 164 -8.01 22.41 7.40
CA ASN A 164 -7.32 23.52 6.71
C ASN A 164 -6.97 23.17 5.24
N PRO A 165 -6.65 24.16 4.39
CA PRO A 165 -6.38 23.91 2.97
C PRO A 165 -5.14 23.04 2.73
N PHE A 166 -4.15 23.02 3.62
CA PHE A 166 -2.96 22.20 3.47
C PHE A 166 -3.26 20.71 3.71
N GLU A 167 -4.10 20.40 4.70
CA GLU A 167 -4.67 19.06 4.92
C GLU A 167 -5.51 18.62 3.72
N GLY A 168 -6.31 19.52 3.15
CA GLY A 168 -7.07 19.25 1.91
C GLY A 168 -6.16 18.93 0.72
N LEU A 169 -5.07 19.69 0.55
CA LEU A 169 -4.03 19.43 -0.45
C LEU A 169 -3.37 18.06 -0.26
N MET A 170 -3.07 17.65 0.97
CA MET A 170 -2.54 16.31 1.24
C MET A 170 -3.51 15.21 0.78
N SER A 171 -4.78 15.31 1.18
CA SER A 171 -5.83 14.35 0.78
C SER A 171 -5.99 14.28 -0.73
N MET A 172 -5.93 15.43 -1.42
CA MET A 172 -5.99 15.50 -2.88
C MET A 172 -4.77 14.83 -3.53
N ILE A 173 -3.56 15.10 -3.05
CA ILE A 173 -2.32 14.48 -3.57
C ILE A 173 -2.36 12.97 -3.41
N ILE A 174 -2.81 12.46 -2.26
CA ILE A 174 -2.98 11.01 -2.02
C ILE A 174 -3.95 10.43 -3.04
N SER A 175 -5.12 11.04 -3.19
CA SER A 175 -6.19 10.54 -4.06
C SER A 175 -5.75 10.49 -5.53
N ILE A 176 -5.11 11.55 -6.00
CA ILE A 176 -4.52 11.62 -7.35
C ILE A 176 -3.44 10.55 -7.52
N SER A 177 -2.58 10.38 -6.51
CA SER A 177 -1.49 9.39 -6.55
C SER A 177 -2.03 7.97 -6.65
N TYR A 178 -3.04 7.61 -5.83
CA TYR A 178 -3.70 6.30 -5.91
C TYR A 178 -4.39 6.09 -7.26
N THR A 179 -4.99 7.13 -7.85
CA THR A 179 -5.60 7.06 -9.19
C THR A 179 -4.57 6.72 -10.25
N PHE A 180 -3.46 7.47 -10.29
CA PHE A 180 -2.39 7.20 -11.25
C PHE A 180 -1.79 5.80 -11.06
N VAL A 181 -1.48 5.42 -9.82
CA VAL A 181 -0.94 4.09 -9.54
C VAL A 181 -1.90 2.98 -9.98
N SER A 182 -3.20 3.14 -9.82
CA SER A 182 -4.22 2.20 -10.32
C SER A 182 -4.14 2.02 -11.83
N ILE A 183 -4.08 3.12 -12.57
CA ILE A 183 -3.98 3.13 -14.03
C ILE A 183 -2.69 2.44 -14.47
N PHE A 184 -1.57 2.74 -13.82
CA PHE A 184 -0.30 2.08 -14.11
C PHE A 184 -0.31 0.59 -13.77
N PHE A 185 -0.92 0.18 -12.65
CA PHE A 185 -1.08 -1.24 -12.30
C PHE A 185 -1.91 -1.99 -13.34
N LEU A 186 -3.02 -1.41 -13.83
CA LEU A 186 -3.82 -2.01 -14.90
C LEU A 186 -3.00 -2.16 -16.18
N GLY A 187 -2.35 -1.07 -16.62
CA GLY A 187 -1.55 -1.05 -17.84
C GLY A 187 -0.40 -2.06 -17.79
N CYS A 188 0.46 -1.97 -16.77
CA CYS A 188 1.59 -2.88 -16.60
C CYS A 188 1.14 -4.32 -16.36
N GLY A 189 0.08 -4.51 -15.56
CA GLY A 189 -0.51 -5.80 -15.27
C GLY A 189 -1.03 -6.52 -16.50
N PHE A 190 -1.81 -5.84 -17.33
CA PHE A 190 -2.32 -6.39 -18.58
C PHE A 190 -1.20 -6.73 -19.55
N MET A 191 -0.19 -5.86 -19.66
CA MET A 191 0.99 -6.14 -20.48
C MET A 191 1.77 -7.36 -20.00
N LEU A 192 1.92 -7.53 -18.67
CA LEU A 192 2.55 -8.72 -18.09
C LEU A 192 1.74 -9.98 -18.39
N ILE A 193 0.42 -9.97 -18.18
CA ILE A 193 -0.45 -11.12 -18.50
C ILE A 193 -0.31 -11.50 -19.98
N ARG A 194 -0.36 -10.51 -20.88
CA ARG A 194 -0.17 -10.75 -22.32
C ARG A 194 1.20 -11.35 -22.62
N GLN A 195 2.25 -10.87 -21.97
CA GLN A 195 3.61 -11.33 -22.19
C GLN A 195 3.86 -12.73 -21.61
N PHE A 196 3.19 -13.08 -20.51
CA PHE A 196 3.17 -14.45 -19.96
C PHE A 196 2.40 -15.43 -20.86
N ASN A 197 1.31 -14.98 -21.50
CA ASN A 197 0.54 -15.83 -22.41
C ASN A 197 1.25 -16.08 -23.75
N THR A 198 2.11 -15.15 -24.18
CA THR A 198 2.78 -15.22 -25.50
C THR A 198 4.14 -15.91 -25.45
N ASN A 199 4.82 -15.96 -24.30
CA ASN A 199 6.13 -16.62 -24.19
C ASN A 199 5.99 -18.08 -23.73
N LEU A 200 6.24 -19.01 -24.66
CA LEU A 200 6.16 -20.46 -24.44
C LEU A 200 7.14 -20.99 -23.38
N MET A 201 8.29 -20.32 -23.18
CA MET A 201 9.36 -20.77 -22.26
C MET A 201 8.98 -20.82 -20.77
N LEU A 202 7.79 -20.32 -20.40
CA LEU A 202 7.30 -20.33 -19.02
C LEU A 202 6.22 -21.39 -18.77
N HIS A 203 5.81 -22.17 -19.77
CA HIS A 203 4.73 -23.16 -19.64
C HIS A 203 5.16 -24.41 -18.84
N GLY A 204 4.84 -24.42 -17.54
CA GLY A 204 4.81 -25.61 -16.68
C GLY A 204 3.54 -25.62 -15.81
N ASP A 205 3.24 -26.72 -15.11
CA ASP A 205 1.99 -26.85 -14.33
C ASP A 205 1.80 -25.79 -13.22
N THR A 206 2.88 -25.19 -12.73
CA THR A 206 2.84 -24.05 -11.79
C THR A 206 2.59 -22.69 -12.41
N HIS A 207 2.49 -22.64 -13.74
CA HIS A 207 2.17 -21.45 -14.50
C HIS A 207 0.69 -21.07 -14.36
N SER A 208 -0.22 -22.03 -14.27
CA SER A 208 -1.67 -21.78 -14.14
C SER A 208 -2.02 -21.07 -12.83
N ARG A 209 -1.46 -21.54 -11.70
CA ARG A 209 -1.70 -20.96 -10.37
C ARG A 209 -1.04 -19.59 -10.22
N THR A 210 0.15 -19.40 -10.80
CA THR A 210 0.86 -18.11 -10.81
C THR A 210 0.15 -17.08 -11.72
N ARG A 211 -0.38 -17.53 -12.86
CA ARG A 211 -1.18 -16.71 -13.77
C ARG A 211 -2.48 -16.25 -13.14
N TRP A 212 -3.24 -17.15 -12.50
CA TRP A 212 -4.46 -16.77 -11.78
C TRP A 212 -4.18 -15.76 -10.67
N ARG A 213 -3.11 -15.94 -9.89
CA ARG A 213 -2.68 -14.98 -8.88
C ARG A 213 -2.37 -13.61 -9.47
N MET A 214 -1.61 -13.55 -10.56
CA MET A 214 -1.36 -12.29 -11.25
C MET A 214 -2.65 -11.63 -11.71
N ILE A 215 -3.56 -12.38 -12.35
CA ILE A 215 -4.86 -11.85 -12.78
C ILE A 215 -5.65 -11.29 -11.59
N CYS A 216 -5.70 -12.00 -10.47
CA CYS A 216 -6.35 -11.53 -9.26
C CYS A 216 -5.75 -10.21 -8.76
N ILE A 217 -4.42 -10.07 -8.71
CA ILE A 217 -3.78 -8.81 -8.26
C ILE A 217 -4.05 -7.67 -9.25
N VAL A 218 -3.97 -7.94 -10.55
CA VAL A 218 -4.17 -6.95 -11.62
C VAL A 218 -5.59 -6.38 -11.59
N ILE A 219 -6.57 -7.15 -11.15
CA ILE A 219 -7.96 -6.68 -11.03
C ILE A 219 -8.22 -6.10 -9.64
N LEU A 220 -7.84 -6.84 -8.58
CA LEU A 220 -8.14 -6.47 -7.19
C LEU A 220 -7.52 -5.13 -6.81
N VAL A 221 -6.21 -4.95 -7.01
CA VAL A 221 -5.50 -3.74 -6.54
C VAL A 221 -6.06 -2.48 -7.21
N PRO A 222 -6.20 -2.40 -8.54
CA PRO A 222 -6.80 -1.24 -9.18
C PRO A 222 -8.28 -1.04 -8.84
N ALA A 223 -9.07 -2.11 -8.73
CA ALA A 223 -10.47 -1.98 -8.33
C ALA A 223 -10.60 -1.38 -6.92
N THR A 224 -9.77 -1.83 -5.97
CA THR A 224 -9.76 -1.28 -4.60
C THR A 224 -9.33 0.18 -4.56
N PHE A 225 -8.35 0.58 -5.36
CA PHE A 225 -7.91 1.98 -5.40
C PHE A 225 -8.89 2.89 -6.12
N LEU A 226 -9.52 2.45 -7.20
CA LEU A 226 -10.57 3.22 -7.86
C LEU A 226 -11.79 3.39 -6.93
N ALA A 227 -12.19 2.32 -6.23
CA ALA A 227 -13.23 2.41 -5.21
C ALA A 227 -12.84 3.39 -4.09
N ARG A 228 -11.60 3.35 -3.62
CA ARG A 228 -11.05 4.29 -2.63
C ARG A 228 -11.16 5.75 -3.10
N VAL A 229 -10.77 6.03 -4.34
CA VAL A 229 -10.86 7.38 -4.93
C VAL A 229 -12.31 7.85 -5.03
N VAL A 230 -13.21 6.97 -5.45
CA VAL A 230 -14.65 7.27 -5.51
C VAL A 230 -15.19 7.59 -4.12
N ILE A 231 -14.86 6.78 -3.11
CA ILE A 231 -15.31 7.01 -1.73
C ILE A 231 -14.79 8.34 -1.20
N VAL A 232 -13.51 8.65 -1.38
CA VAL A 232 -12.95 9.95 -0.99
C VAL A 232 -13.63 11.09 -1.72
N GLY A 233 -13.92 10.93 -3.02
CA GLY A 233 -14.68 11.91 -3.80
C GLY A 233 -16.08 12.16 -3.23
N PHE A 234 -16.82 11.11 -2.88
CA PHE A 234 -18.12 11.24 -2.23
C PHE A 234 -18.03 11.83 -0.82
N ASP A 235 -16.99 11.51 -0.07
CA ASP A 235 -16.77 12.01 1.28
C ASP A 235 -16.61 13.54 1.30
N THR A 236 -15.96 14.11 0.28
CA THR A 236 -15.86 15.58 0.14
C THR A 236 -17.22 16.29 -0.03
N VAL A 237 -18.27 15.58 -0.41
CA VAL A 237 -19.62 16.15 -0.66
C VAL A 237 -20.61 15.78 0.44
N TYR A 238 -20.51 14.56 0.98
CA TYR A 238 -21.53 13.98 1.88
C TYR A 238 -21.03 13.67 3.31
N ASN A 239 -19.80 14.05 3.65
CA ASN A 239 -19.18 13.78 4.96
C ASN A 239 -19.37 12.34 5.44
N LEU A 240 -19.02 11.38 4.57
CA LEU A 240 -19.13 9.95 4.83
C LEU A 240 -18.24 9.49 5.99
N SER A 241 -17.18 10.25 6.31
CA SER A 241 -16.28 10.04 7.44
C SER A 241 -16.96 10.11 8.82
N GLU A 242 -18.15 10.70 8.92
CA GLU A 242 -18.96 10.62 10.15
C GLU A 242 -19.62 9.25 10.36
N LEU A 243 -19.69 8.42 9.32
CA LEU A 243 -20.29 7.09 9.38
C LEU A 243 -19.23 6.05 9.76
N TRP A 244 -19.25 5.62 11.03
CA TRP A 244 -18.33 4.61 11.58
C TRP A 244 -18.16 3.34 10.72
N TRP A 245 -19.21 2.88 10.04
CA TRP A 245 -19.18 1.67 9.23
C TRP A 245 -18.46 1.89 7.88
N MET A 246 -18.38 3.13 7.40
CA MET A 246 -17.64 3.46 6.18
C MET A 246 -16.14 3.27 6.39
N ASP A 247 -15.62 3.63 7.56
CA ASP A 247 -14.24 3.34 7.94
C ASP A 247 -13.97 1.84 7.93
N TRP A 248 -14.88 1.04 8.51
CA TRP A 248 -14.73 -0.41 8.49
C TRP A 248 -14.62 -0.96 7.07
N VAL A 249 -15.59 -0.59 6.22
CA VAL A 249 -15.61 -1.05 4.82
C VAL A 249 -14.35 -0.59 4.09
N TYR A 250 -13.96 0.67 4.30
CA TYR A 250 -12.81 1.28 3.65
C TYR A 250 -11.49 0.58 4.02
N TYR A 251 -11.19 0.50 5.31
CA TYR A 251 -9.92 0.01 5.80
C TYR A 251 -9.81 -1.51 5.65
N THR A 252 -10.89 -2.26 5.85
CA THR A 252 -10.84 -3.72 5.67
C THR A 252 -10.79 -4.11 4.19
N PHE A 253 -11.75 -3.66 3.37
CA PHE A 253 -11.87 -4.16 2.00
C PHE A 253 -10.94 -3.47 1.00
N PHE A 254 -10.69 -2.18 1.16
CA PHE A 254 -9.91 -1.41 0.18
C PHE A 254 -8.45 -1.19 0.56
N GLU A 255 -8.06 -1.47 1.81
CA GLU A 255 -6.67 -1.37 2.27
C GLU A 255 -6.12 -2.71 2.80
N TRP A 256 -6.73 -3.28 3.84
CA TRP A 256 -6.23 -4.49 4.52
C TRP A 256 -6.26 -5.74 3.65
N ILE A 257 -7.37 -6.03 2.94
CA ILE A 257 -7.46 -7.22 2.05
C ILE A 257 -6.39 -7.16 0.95
N PRO A 258 -6.27 -6.07 0.16
CA PRO A 258 -5.22 -5.97 -0.86
C PRO A 258 -3.81 -6.13 -0.28
N LEU A 259 -3.49 -5.51 0.86
CA LEU A 259 -2.18 -5.64 1.51
C LEU A 259 -1.91 -7.08 1.95
N SER A 260 -2.89 -7.73 2.59
CA SER A 260 -2.80 -9.11 3.04
C SER A 260 -2.52 -10.06 1.88
N VAL A 261 -3.20 -9.88 0.75
CA VAL A 261 -2.94 -10.63 -0.48
C VAL A 261 -1.51 -10.44 -0.96
N LEU A 262 -1.01 -9.19 -0.99
CA LEU A 262 0.36 -8.89 -1.43
C LEU A 262 1.43 -9.48 -0.50
N VAL A 263 1.22 -9.41 0.83
CA VAL A 263 2.08 -10.06 1.82
C VAL A 263 2.09 -11.57 1.62
N LEU A 264 0.92 -12.21 1.46
CA LEU A 264 0.83 -13.64 1.20
C LEU A 264 1.58 -14.05 -0.07
N LEU A 265 1.47 -13.26 -1.14
CA LEU A 265 2.17 -13.53 -2.40
C LEU A 265 3.68 -13.38 -2.27
N SER A 266 4.14 -12.41 -1.48
CA SER A 266 5.57 -12.24 -1.18
C SER A 266 6.17 -13.47 -0.49
N SER A 267 5.38 -14.18 0.33
CA SER A 267 5.80 -15.39 1.06
C SER A 267 5.99 -16.63 0.17
N GLN A 268 5.37 -16.66 -1.01
CA GLN A 268 5.26 -17.85 -1.84
C GLN A 268 6.37 -18.00 -2.88
N THR A 269 7.33 -17.06 -2.95
CA THR A 269 8.37 -17.08 -3.99
C THR A 269 9.51 -18.08 -3.76
N THR A 270 9.38 -19.01 -2.80
CA THR A 270 10.50 -19.87 -2.39
C THR A 270 10.51 -21.29 -2.94
N ASN A 271 9.49 -21.73 -3.68
CA ASN A 271 9.51 -23.06 -4.26
C ASN A 271 9.43 -22.92 -5.77
N GLN A 272 10.48 -23.37 -6.48
CA GLN A 272 10.59 -23.52 -7.94
C GLN A 272 11.37 -22.44 -8.70
N ILE A 273 12.65 -22.26 -8.34
CA ILE A 273 13.64 -22.30 -9.42
C ILE A 273 13.82 -23.78 -9.71
N PRO A 274 13.44 -24.31 -10.88
CA PRO A 274 13.85 -25.65 -11.27
C PRO A 274 15.36 -25.70 -11.15
N LYS A 275 15.92 -26.75 -10.53
CA LYS A 275 17.34 -27.06 -10.64
C LYS A 275 17.65 -27.43 -12.10
N THR A 276 17.57 -26.48 -13.02
CA THR A 276 18.00 -26.66 -14.40
C THR A 276 19.28 -25.88 -14.58
N ARG A 277 20.37 -26.60 -14.29
CA ARG A 277 21.77 -26.41 -14.68
C ARG A 277 22.44 -25.07 -14.34
N PRO A 278 23.71 -25.09 -13.89
CA PRO A 278 24.51 -23.87 -13.85
C PRO A 278 24.56 -23.30 -15.28
N LEU A 279 24.07 -22.08 -15.45
CA LEU A 279 24.47 -21.27 -16.59
C LEU A 279 25.95 -21.00 -16.39
N VAL A 280 26.71 -21.67 -17.25
CA VAL A 280 28.15 -21.56 -17.49
C VAL A 280 28.62 -20.12 -17.31
N ASP A 281 29.70 -19.96 -16.56
CA ASP A 281 30.50 -18.74 -16.41
C ASP A 281 30.66 -18.01 -17.75
N TYR A 282 30.10 -16.80 -17.86
CA TYR A 282 30.54 -15.70 -18.73
C TYR A 282 30.07 -14.36 -18.15
#